data_AF-A0A7H8NG30-F1
#
_entry.id   AF-A0A7H8NG30-F1
#
_cell.length_a   1.000
_cell.length_b   1.000
_cell.length_c   1.000
_cell.angle_alpha   90.00
_cell.angle_beta   90.00
_cell.angle_gamma   90.00
#
_symmetry.space_group_name_H-M   'P 1'
#
loop_
_entity.id
_entity.type
_entity.pdbx_description
1 polymer ?
#
loop_
_entity_poly.entity_id
_entity_poly.type
_entity_poly.pdbx_seq_one_letter_code
_entity_poly.pdbx_strand_id
1 'polypeptide(L)'
;MRTHRTLAATAALTLALAGATLAAPAAAQATTATTATTATTATTASVTHEDGELWYKAAPGQRNELTVREKIEERGEFESYYVLTFHDRYDITVDASAASTDECAYPTPGDLTTVRCAVLVPQNSDDSDSYDISLGDLDDTATLEPDSHAWAGVYGGQGNDVLRASASAMLYGEEGDDRLDGGGGPFGFGSDGGPGDDTLTRCGQDCFGGPGNDALTGTDEDNTLHGDDGDILRGGGGADVLYGGRDDDQLHGEAGNDTLWGNSGDDVLWGGQGTDKLSGGPGRNELHQD
;
A
#
# COMPACT_ATOMS: atom_id res chain seq x y z
N MET A 1 -7.62 -32.43 15.63
CA MET A 1 -7.08 -33.52 14.79
C MET A 1 -7.86 -33.59 13.49
N ARG A 2 -7.37 -32.92 12.45
CA ARG A 2 -7.86 -33.07 11.07
C ARG A 2 -6.64 -33.42 10.22
N THR A 3 -6.76 -34.52 9.51
CA THR A 3 -5.74 -35.19 8.72
C THR A 3 -5.70 -34.57 7.32
N HIS A 4 -4.58 -33.97 6.94
CA HIS A 4 -4.33 -33.56 5.55
C HIS A 4 -3.82 -34.76 4.74
N ARG A 5 -4.48 -35.04 3.61
CA ARG A 5 -4.02 -35.99 2.60
C ARG A 5 -3.29 -35.23 1.51
N THR A 6 -2.01 -35.52 1.31
CA THR A 6 -1.19 -35.07 0.20
C THR A 6 -1.54 -35.84 -1.07
N LEU A 7 -1.82 -35.13 -2.16
CA LEU A 7 -1.91 -35.69 -3.50
C LEU A 7 -0.70 -35.17 -4.29
N ALA A 8 0.27 -36.06 -4.52
CA ALA A 8 1.39 -35.81 -5.42
C ALA A 8 0.94 -36.04 -6.87
N ALA A 9 1.09 -35.02 -7.72
CA ALA A 9 0.90 -35.15 -9.16
C ALA A 9 2.28 -35.16 -9.85
N THR A 10 2.69 -36.34 -10.30
CA THR A 10 3.84 -36.54 -11.20
C THR A 10 3.42 -36.18 -12.62
N ALA A 11 3.94 -35.08 -13.18
CA ALA A 11 3.83 -34.79 -14.60
C ALA A 11 5.07 -35.33 -15.35
N ALA A 12 4.83 -36.28 -16.25
CA ALA A 12 5.83 -36.85 -17.13
C ALA A 12 6.06 -35.93 -18.35
N LEU A 13 7.32 -35.59 -18.59
CA LEU A 13 7.80 -34.85 -19.76
C LEU A 13 7.69 -35.73 -21.02
N THR A 14 6.97 -35.27 -22.03
CA THR A 14 7.01 -35.86 -23.39
C THR A 14 7.43 -34.80 -24.39
N LEU A 15 8.63 -35.01 -24.95
CA LEU A 15 9.23 -34.20 -26.01
C LEU A 15 8.93 -34.87 -27.35
N ALA A 16 8.30 -34.14 -28.29
CA ALA A 16 8.14 -34.58 -29.68
C ALA A 16 8.62 -33.46 -30.62
N LEU A 17 9.71 -33.74 -31.34
CA LEU A 17 10.20 -32.94 -32.47
C LEU A 17 9.60 -33.44 -33.80
N ALA A 18 9.70 -32.55 -34.80
CA ALA A 18 9.37 -32.67 -36.23
C ALA A 18 7.92 -32.25 -36.56
N GLY A 19 7.66 -31.26 -37.42
CA GLY A 19 8.43 -30.77 -38.56
C GLY A 19 7.64 -31.09 -39.83
N ALA A 20 6.80 -30.17 -40.31
CA ALA A 20 6.30 -30.15 -41.69
C ALA A 20 5.65 -28.80 -42.00
N THR A 21 6.28 -28.06 -42.90
CA THR A 21 5.75 -26.86 -43.56
C THR A 21 4.84 -27.28 -44.73
N LEU A 22 3.63 -26.73 -44.79
CA LEU A 22 2.78 -26.72 -45.99
C LEU A 22 2.04 -25.38 -46.05
N ALA A 23 2.05 -24.78 -47.24
CA ALA A 23 1.68 -23.39 -47.49
C ALA A 23 0.21 -23.21 -47.96
N ALA A 24 -0.37 -22.08 -47.51
CA ALA A 24 -1.40 -21.21 -48.12
C ALA A 24 -2.81 -21.79 -48.43
N PRO A 25 -3.91 -20.98 -48.50
CA PRO A 25 -3.95 -19.54 -48.76
C PRO A 25 -4.87 -18.69 -47.85
N ALA A 26 -4.79 -17.37 -48.02
CA ALA A 26 -5.69 -16.39 -47.45
C ALA A 26 -7.10 -16.47 -48.08
N ALA A 27 -8.14 -16.42 -47.25
CA ALA A 27 -9.49 -16.02 -47.62
C ALA A 27 -10.19 -15.38 -46.41
N ALA A 28 -10.67 -14.17 -46.62
CA ALA A 28 -11.47 -13.40 -45.68
C ALA A 28 -12.88 -13.97 -45.52
N GLN A 29 -13.47 -13.88 -44.32
CA GLN A 29 -14.63 -13.03 -44.02
C GLN A 29 -15.24 -13.34 -42.65
N ALA A 30 -15.66 -12.26 -42.00
CA ALA A 30 -16.28 -12.18 -40.70
C ALA A 30 -17.70 -12.75 -40.67
N THR A 31 -18.09 -13.33 -39.53
CA THR A 31 -19.49 -13.39 -39.10
C THR A 31 -19.58 -13.43 -37.57
N THR A 32 -20.17 -12.35 -37.04
CA THR A 32 -21.02 -12.27 -35.84
C THR A 32 -20.42 -12.70 -34.50
N ALA A 33 -19.58 -11.83 -33.93
CA ALA A 33 -19.52 -11.70 -32.47
C ALA A 33 -20.76 -10.93 -32.03
N THR A 34 -21.74 -11.65 -31.47
CA THR A 34 -22.85 -11.04 -30.75
C THR A 34 -22.25 -10.22 -29.61
N THR A 35 -22.37 -8.90 -29.72
CA THR A 35 -22.14 -7.94 -28.63
C THR A 35 -22.95 -8.36 -27.42
N ALA A 36 -22.29 -9.01 -26.46
CA ALA A 36 -22.69 -8.92 -25.07
C ALA A 36 -22.28 -7.52 -24.61
N THR A 37 -23.13 -6.53 -24.89
CA THR A 37 -23.09 -5.28 -24.15
C THR A 37 -23.59 -5.62 -22.75
N THR A 38 -22.68 -6.06 -21.88
CA THR A 38 -22.88 -5.89 -20.44
C THR A 38 -23.04 -4.38 -20.28
N ALA A 39 -24.25 -3.94 -19.97
CA ALA A 39 -24.44 -2.59 -19.49
C ALA A 39 -23.64 -2.53 -18.18
N THR A 40 -22.44 -1.98 -18.24
CA THR A 40 -21.72 -1.53 -17.06
C THR A 40 -22.63 -0.48 -16.46
N THR A 41 -23.42 -0.85 -15.44
CA THR A 41 -23.98 0.14 -14.53
C THR A 41 -22.80 1.00 -14.14
N ALA A 42 -22.87 2.31 -14.39
CA ALA A 42 -21.81 3.22 -13.97
C ALA A 42 -21.63 3.00 -12.47
N THR A 43 -20.53 2.36 -12.10
CA THR A 43 -20.15 2.14 -10.73
C THR A 43 -19.57 3.46 -10.25
N THR A 44 -20.07 3.89 -9.10
CA THR A 44 -19.69 5.13 -8.44
C THR A 44 -19.02 4.74 -7.15
N ALA A 45 -17.99 5.48 -6.73
CA ALA A 45 -17.37 5.24 -5.44
C ALA A 45 -18.42 5.33 -4.32
N SER A 46 -18.15 4.76 -3.16
CA SER A 46 -19.08 4.77 -2.04
C SER A 46 -18.39 4.98 -0.71
N VAL A 47 -19.07 5.66 0.21
CA VAL A 47 -18.77 5.56 1.64
C VAL A 47 -19.78 4.65 2.33
N THR A 48 -19.27 3.71 3.12
CA THR A 48 -20.03 2.65 3.79
C THR A 48 -19.56 2.46 5.22
N HIS A 49 -20.45 2.06 6.13
CA HIS A 49 -20.05 1.60 7.47
C HIS A 49 -20.14 0.08 7.51
N GLU A 50 -19.00 -0.59 7.57
CA GLU A 50 -18.89 -2.05 7.48
C GLU A 50 -17.91 -2.56 8.53
N ASP A 51 -18.25 -3.70 9.14
CA ASP A 51 -17.44 -4.37 10.17
C ASP A 51 -16.98 -3.53 11.37
N GLY A 52 -17.61 -2.36 11.58
CA GLY A 52 -17.34 -1.45 12.70
C GLY A 52 -16.57 -0.20 12.30
N GLU A 53 -16.17 -0.10 11.03
CA GLU A 53 -15.35 0.98 10.49
C GLU A 53 -16.04 1.71 9.34
N LEU A 54 -15.60 2.95 9.12
CA LEU A 54 -16.00 3.76 7.98
C LEU A 54 -15.06 3.46 6.80
N TRP A 55 -15.62 3.08 5.66
CA TRP A 55 -14.87 2.78 4.44
C TRP A 55 -15.19 3.77 3.34
N TYR A 56 -14.17 4.29 2.66
CA TYR A 56 -14.27 4.76 1.28
C TYR A 56 -13.88 3.61 0.34
N LYS A 57 -14.69 3.37 -0.69
CA LYS A 57 -14.44 2.33 -1.70
C LYS A 57 -14.60 2.93 -3.08
N ALA A 58 -13.52 2.98 -3.84
CA ALA A 58 -13.56 3.31 -5.25
C ALA A 58 -14.36 2.27 -6.05
N ALA A 59 -14.85 2.69 -7.21
CA ALA A 59 -15.62 1.81 -8.09
C ALA A 59 -14.73 1.24 -9.20
N PRO A 60 -14.97 -0.01 -9.66
CA PRO A 60 -14.14 -0.60 -10.71
C PRO A 60 -14.07 0.24 -11.98
N GLY A 61 -12.86 0.34 -12.54
CA GLY A 61 -12.50 1.10 -13.73
C GLY A 61 -12.38 2.61 -13.50
N GLN A 62 -12.29 3.08 -12.25
CA GLN A 62 -12.04 4.48 -11.93
C GLN A 62 -10.53 4.74 -11.80
N ARG A 63 -10.13 5.99 -12.03
CA ARG A 63 -8.76 6.48 -11.75
C ARG A 63 -8.86 7.62 -10.73
N ASN A 64 -9.19 7.25 -9.50
CA ASN A 64 -9.53 8.12 -8.39
C ASN A 64 -8.39 9.08 -8.04
N GLU A 65 -8.76 10.28 -7.61
CA GLU A 65 -7.85 11.30 -7.11
C GLU A 65 -8.41 11.78 -5.77
N LEU A 66 -8.36 10.87 -4.79
CA LEU A 66 -8.96 11.06 -3.48
C LEU A 66 -8.10 11.98 -2.63
N THR A 67 -8.75 12.94 -1.99
CA THR A 67 -8.19 13.72 -0.89
C THR A 67 -9.07 13.55 0.34
N VAL A 68 -8.45 13.39 1.50
CA VAL A 68 -9.15 13.31 2.79
C VAL A 68 -8.62 14.38 3.72
N ARG A 69 -9.54 15.22 4.21
CA ARG A 69 -9.25 16.24 5.21
C ARG A 69 -9.85 15.87 6.54
N GLU A 70 -9.14 16.18 7.61
CA GLU A 70 -9.56 15.91 8.97
C GLU A 70 -9.77 17.21 9.74
N LYS A 71 -10.81 17.21 10.57
CA LYS A 71 -10.93 18.18 11.65
C LYS A 71 -11.43 17.49 12.90
N ILE A 72 -10.82 17.78 14.04
CA ILE A 72 -11.37 17.37 15.34
C ILE A 72 -12.49 18.34 15.74
N GLU A 73 -13.66 17.79 16.05
CA GLU A 73 -14.83 18.54 16.53
C GLU A 73 -15.25 18.03 17.91
N GLU A 74 -15.17 18.91 18.92
CA GLU A 74 -15.65 18.63 20.27
C GLU A 74 -17.18 18.87 20.33
N ARG A 75 -17.92 17.84 20.72
CA ARG A 75 -19.40 17.84 20.81
C ARG A 75 -19.87 17.54 22.22
N GLY A 76 -19.41 18.34 23.17
CA GLY A 76 -19.74 18.17 24.59
C GLY A 76 -18.48 17.97 25.42
N GLU A 77 -18.65 17.61 26.69
CA GLU A 77 -17.56 17.59 27.65
C GLU A 77 -16.61 16.39 27.48
N PHE A 78 -17.08 15.30 26.87
CA PHE A 78 -16.33 14.04 26.73
C PHE A 78 -16.46 13.39 25.36
N GLU A 79 -16.97 14.14 24.37
CA GLU A 79 -17.22 13.62 23.03
C GLU A 79 -16.43 14.45 22.03
N SER A 80 -15.48 13.81 21.36
CA SER A 80 -14.72 14.38 20.25
C SER A 80 -14.96 13.51 19.03
N TYR A 81 -15.04 14.12 17.85
CA TYR A 81 -15.25 13.42 16.59
C TYR A 81 -14.15 13.80 15.60
N TYR A 82 -13.67 12.80 14.87
CA TYR A 82 -12.93 12.99 13.63
C TYR A 82 -13.94 13.32 12.53
N VAL A 83 -13.95 14.58 12.10
CA VAL A 83 -14.75 15.03 10.97
C VAL A 83 -13.92 14.89 9.71
N LEU A 84 -14.23 13.85 8.95
CA LEU A 84 -13.52 13.46 7.74
C LEU A 84 -14.25 14.04 6.53
N THR A 85 -13.52 14.69 5.62
CA THR A 85 -14.07 15.18 4.35
C THR A 85 -13.34 14.47 3.21
N PHE A 86 -14.03 13.52 2.60
CA PHE A 86 -13.59 12.83 1.39
C PHE A 86 -13.94 13.70 0.19
N HIS A 87 -12.98 13.93 -0.69
CA HIS A 87 -13.18 14.60 -1.96
C HIS A 87 -12.45 13.85 -3.05
N ASP A 88 -13.17 13.46 -4.09
CA ASP A 88 -12.65 12.75 -5.24
C ASP A 88 -13.06 13.46 -6.53
N ARG A 89 -12.48 13.06 -7.66
CA ARG A 89 -12.84 13.53 -9.00
C ARG A 89 -14.14 12.89 -9.53
N TYR A 90 -14.52 11.73 -9.00
CA TYR A 90 -15.75 11.03 -9.33
C TYR A 90 -16.81 11.33 -8.27
N ASP A 91 -18.07 11.11 -8.64
CA ASP A 91 -19.16 11.11 -7.66
C ASP A 91 -18.89 10.02 -6.60
N ILE A 92 -19.32 10.28 -5.38
CA ILE A 92 -19.25 9.39 -4.24
C ILE A 92 -20.69 9.18 -3.74
N THR A 93 -21.11 7.93 -3.60
CA THR A 93 -22.40 7.59 -3.01
C THR A 93 -22.28 7.44 -1.50
N VAL A 94 -23.31 7.82 -0.76
CA VAL A 94 -23.38 7.62 0.69
C VAL A 94 -24.34 6.49 0.98
N ASP A 95 -23.84 5.38 1.51
CA ASP A 95 -24.68 4.27 1.95
C ASP A 95 -25.48 4.65 3.21
N ALA A 96 -26.65 4.00 3.38
CA ALA A 96 -27.51 4.23 4.53
C ALA A 96 -26.80 3.90 5.86
N SER A 97 -25.90 2.92 5.88
CA SER A 97 -25.08 2.56 7.05
C SER A 97 -24.23 3.75 7.49
N ALA A 98 -23.37 4.26 6.59
CA ALA A 98 -22.49 5.41 6.82
C ALA A 98 -23.27 6.69 7.17
N ALA A 99 -24.41 6.94 6.51
CA ALA A 99 -25.25 8.09 6.83
C ALA A 99 -25.82 8.03 8.26
N SER A 100 -26.14 6.83 8.74
CA SER A 100 -26.78 6.64 10.04
C SER A 100 -25.80 6.48 11.20
N THR A 101 -24.64 5.87 10.97
CA THR A 101 -23.64 5.58 12.00
C THR A 101 -22.62 6.70 12.11
N ASP A 102 -22.10 7.18 10.97
CA ASP A 102 -20.99 8.13 10.90
C ASP A 102 -21.44 9.51 10.39
N GLU A 103 -22.74 9.78 10.42
CA GLU A 103 -23.34 11.06 9.98
C GLU A 103 -22.91 11.50 8.57
N CYS A 104 -22.56 10.56 7.69
CA CYS A 104 -22.07 10.88 6.36
C CYS A 104 -23.13 11.61 5.53
N ALA A 105 -22.77 12.76 4.96
CA ALA A 105 -23.65 13.57 4.13
C ALA A 105 -22.87 14.45 3.15
N TYR A 106 -23.54 14.86 2.07
CA TYR A 106 -23.02 15.87 1.15
C TYR A 106 -23.04 17.25 1.81
N PRO A 107 -21.89 17.92 1.99
CA PRO A 107 -21.84 19.23 2.64
C PRO A 107 -22.44 20.33 1.75
N THR A 108 -22.40 20.15 0.43
CA THR A 108 -22.93 21.11 -0.56
C THR A 108 -24.00 20.43 -1.41
N PRO A 109 -25.26 20.92 -1.43
CA PRO A 109 -26.30 20.32 -2.25
C PRO A 109 -25.96 20.32 -3.75
N GLY A 110 -25.99 19.14 -4.36
CA GLY A 110 -25.71 18.96 -5.80
C GLY A 110 -24.24 18.75 -6.15
N ASP A 111 -23.34 18.84 -5.16
CA ASP A 111 -21.97 18.36 -5.28
C ASP A 111 -21.90 16.94 -4.70
N LEU A 112 -21.72 15.95 -5.57
CA LEU A 112 -21.64 14.54 -5.18
C LEU A 112 -20.19 14.05 -5.09
N THR A 113 -19.20 14.89 -5.40
CA THR A 113 -17.79 14.47 -5.36
C THR A 113 -17.15 14.70 -3.98
N THR A 114 -17.91 15.28 -3.05
CA THR A 114 -17.47 15.59 -1.69
C THR A 114 -18.45 15.00 -0.68
N VAL A 115 -17.94 14.22 0.28
CA VAL A 115 -18.72 13.66 1.38
C VAL A 115 -18.04 14.01 2.71
N ARG A 116 -18.84 14.49 3.67
CA ARG A 116 -18.38 14.73 5.05
C ARG A 116 -18.98 13.69 5.97
N CYS A 117 -18.14 13.03 6.75
CA CYS A 117 -18.51 12.08 7.80
C CYS A 117 -17.99 12.56 9.16
N ALA A 118 -18.51 12.01 10.24
CA ALA A 118 -18.08 12.26 11.61
C ALA A 118 -18.00 10.93 12.36
N VAL A 119 -16.76 10.49 12.65
CA VAL A 119 -16.47 9.27 13.40
C VAL A 119 -16.13 9.65 14.83
N LEU A 120 -16.70 8.95 15.81
CA LEU A 120 -16.43 9.22 17.23
C LEU A 120 -14.96 8.89 17.56
N VAL A 121 -14.24 9.82 18.20
CA VAL A 121 -12.89 9.55 18.71
C VAL A 121 -12.99 8.56 19.87
N PRO A 122 -12.35 7.38 19.78
CA PRO A 122 -12.49 6.36 20.81
C PRO A 122 -11.96 6.82 22.18
N GLN A 123 -12.81 6.76 23.21
CA GLN A 123 -12.42 7.05 24.60
C GLN A 123 -11.83 5.77 25.24
N ASN A 124 -10.51 5.60 25.18
CA ASN A 124 -9.74 4.45 25.71
C ASN A 124 -9.86 3.12 24.93
N SER A 125 -10.02 3.15 23.60
CA SER A 125 -9.92 1.92 22.79
C SER A 125 -8.51 1.80 22.22
N ASP A 126 -7.94 0.61 22.32
CA ASP A 126 -6.55 0.28 22.02
C ASP A 126 -6.26 -0.08 20.55
N ASP A 127 -7.24 -0.46 19.71
CA ASP A 127 -6.89 -1.27 18.52
C ASP A 127 -7.66 -0.99 17.21
N SER A 128 -8.21 0.20 16.91
CA SER A 128 -8.96 0.39 15.64
C SER A 128 -8.55 1.66 14.89
N ASP A 129 -8.15 1.48 13.64
CA ASP A 129 -8.24 2.51 12.59
C ASP A 129 -9.60 3.22 12.64
N SER A 130 -9.57 4.51 12.36
CA SER A 130 -10.77 5.36 12.43
C SER A 130 -11.57 5.28 11.14
N TYR A 131 -10.93 4.92 10.03
CA TYR A 131 -11.52 4.73 8.72
C TYR A 131 -10.54 4.06 7.75
N ASP A 132 -11.07 3.55 6.65
CA ASP A 132 -10.30 2.89 5.62
C ASP A 132 -10.60 3.42 4.22
N ILE A 133 -9.65 3.25 3.32
CA ILE A 133 -9.73 3.65 1.91
C ILE A 133 -9.28 2.46 1.06
N SER A 134 -10.15 2.00 0.15
CA SER A 134 -9.79 1.05 -0.91
C SER A 134 -9.93 1.73 -2.27
N LEU A 135 -8.82 1.87 -3.00
CA LEU A 135 -8.76 2.50 -4.33
C LEU A 135 -9.00 1.47 -5.47
N GLY A 136 -8.62 0.22 -5.25
CA GLY A 136 -9.18 -0.92 -5.96
C GLY A 136 -8.45 -1.27 -7.24
N ASP A 137 -8.70 -0.58 -8.36
CA ASP A 137 -8.07 -0.89 -9.65
C ASP A 137 -7.60 0.36 -10.41
N LEU A 138 -6.64 0.15 -11.32
CA LEU A 138 -5.94 1.19 -12.08
C LEU A 138 -5.06 2.08 -11.21
N ASP A 139 -4.23 2.90 -11.88
CA ASP A 139 -3.36 3.85 -11.18
C ASP A 139 -4.19 4.99 -10.56
N ASP A 140 -4.26 4.98 -9.23
CA ASP A 140 -5.02 5.87 -8.37
C ASP A 140 -4.13 6.76 -7.50
N THR A 141 -4.74 7.73 -6.82
CA THR A 141 -4.05 8.58 -5.85
C THR A 141 -4.92 8.82 -4.64
N ALA A 142 -4.36 8.63 -3.45
CA ALA A 142 -4.94 9.08 -2.19
C ALA A 142 -3.98 10.02 -1.47
N THR A 143 -4.48 11.19 -1.06
CA THR A 143 -3.73 12.16 -0.26
C THR A 143 -4.51 12.54 0.99
N LEU A 144 -4.00 12.12 2.14
CA LEU A 144 -4.52 12.48 3.46
C LEU A 144 -3.78 13.73 3.97
N GLU A 145 -4.44 14.51 4.82
CA GLU A 145 -3.80 15.70 5.41
C GLU A 145 -2.54 15.33 6.22
N PRO A 146 -1.41 16.06 6.07
CA PRO A 146 -0.15 15.70 6.71
C PRO A 146 -0.16 15.74 8.25
N ASP A 147 -1.06 16.52 8.83
CA ASP A 147 -1.28 16.65 10.27
C ASP A 147 -2.52 15.86 10.73
N SER A 148 -2.97 14.88 9.94
CA SER A 148 -4.04 13.99 10.34
C SER A 148 -3.62 13.13 11.53
N HIS A 149 -4.49 13.10 12.55
CA HIS A 149 -4.37 12.32 13.79
C HIS A 149 -5.27 11.07 13.75
N ALA A 150 -6.28 11.07 12.88
CA ALA A 150 -7.11 9.90 12.63
C ALA A 150 -6.26 8.78 12.01
N TRP A 151 -6.43 7.57 12.53
CA TRP A 151 -5.77 6.39 11.99
C TRP A 151 -6.51 5.95 10.72
N ALA A 152 -5.76 5.71 9.65
CA ALA A 152 -6.33 5.33 8.36
C ALA A 152 -5.59 4.14 7.78
N GLY A 153 -6.33 3.11 7.36
CA GLY A 153 -5.83 2.09 6.44
C GLY A 153 -6.04 2.55 5.00
N VAL A 154 -4.98 2.61 4.19
CA VAL A 154 -5.07 3.01 2.78
C VAL A 154 -4.53 1.87 1.91
N TYR A 155 -5.40 1.31 1.08
CA TYR A 155 -5.13 0.19 0.19
C TYR A 155 -5.20 0.68 -1.26
N GLY A 156 -4.07 0.61 -1.97
CA GLY A 156 -3.94 0.96 -3.40
C GLY A 156 -4.74 0.00 -4.27
N GLY A 157 -4.40 -1.28 -4.24
CA GLY A 157 -5.10 -2.30 -5.02
C GLY A 157 -4.28 -2.70 -6.23
N GLN A 158 -4.91 -2.79 -7.39
CA GLN A 158 -4.20 -3.09 -8.63
C GLN A 158 -3.84 -1.81 -9.37
N GLY A 159 -2.58 -1.60 -9.69
CA GLY A 159 -2.15 -0.43 -10.44
C GLY A 159 -0.92 0.19 -9.82
N ASN A 160 -0.41 1.25 -10.44
CA ASN A 160 0.76 1.95 -9.91
C ASN A 160 0.29 3.20 -9.15
N ASP A 161 0.00 3.03 -7.88
CA ASP A 161 -0.70 3.98 -7.03
C ASP A 161 0.22 5.01 -6.37
N VAL A 162 -0.37 6.13 -5.97
CA VAL A 162 0.32 7.18 -5.21
C VAL A 162 -0.41 7.45 -3.91
N LEU A 163 0.15 6.98 -2.80
CA LEU A 163 -0.42 7.12 -1.47
C LEU A 163 0.40 8.10 -0.63
N ARG A 164 -0.25 9.14 -0.09
CA ARG A 164 0.40 10.16 0.73
C ARG A 164 -0.37 10.37 2.02
N ALA A 165 0.31 10.18 3.15
CA ALA A 165 -0.32 10.36 4.45
C ALA A 165 0.66 10.81 5.54
N SER A 166 0.10 11.15 6.71
CA SER A 166 0.86 11.38 7.93
C SER A 166 1.44 10.07 8.49
N ALA A 167 2.22 10.15 9.57
CA ALA A 167 2.70 8.96 10.28
C ALA A 167 1.57 8.14 10.93
N SER A 168 0.36 8.70 11.05
CA SER A 168 -0.79 8.04 11.68
C SER A 168 -1.52 7.05 10.76
N ALA A 169 -1.20 7.02 9.47
CA ALA A 169 -1.79 6.09 8.52
C ALA A 169 -0.91 4.83 8.34
N MET A 170 -1.57 3.74 7.92
CA MET A 170 -0.95 2.56 7.34
C MET A 170 -1.20 2.60 5.83
N LEU A 171 -0.14 2.40 5.04
CA LEU A 171 -0.21 2.46 3.59
C LEU A 171 0.14 1.09 3.02
N TYR A 172 -0.72 0.58 2.15
CA TYR A 172 -0.55 -0.69 1.43
C TYR A 172 -0.64 -0.40 -0.06
N GLY A 173 0.45 -0.59 -0.80
CA GLY A 173 0.45 -0.46 -2.27
C GLY A 173 -0.39 -1.57 -2.92
N GLU A 174 -0.11 -2.81 -2.51
CA GLU A 174 -0.68 -4.04 -3.07
C GLU A 174 -0.03 -4.41 -4.42
N GLU A 175 -0.77 -4.58 -5.52
CA GLU A 175 -0.20 -5.03 -6.79
C GLU A 175 0.20 -3.85 -7.69
N GLY A 176 1.48 -3.68 -7.99
CA GLY A 176 1.96 -2.70 -8.98
C GLY A 176 3.22 -1.98 -8.50
N ASP A 177 3.68 -1.01 -9.30
CA ASP A 177 4.87 -0.21 -8.93
C ASP A 177 4.43 1.11 -8.25
N ASP A 178 4.28 1.05 -6.93
CA ASP A 178 3.61 2.04 -6.12
C ASP A 178 4.54 3.11 -5.54
N ARG A 179 3.95 4.22 -5.12
CA ARG A 179 4.63 5.35 -4.46
C ARG A 179 3.94 5.70 -3.16
N LEU A 180 4.53 5.25 -2.06
CA LEU A 180 4.02 5.45 -0.72
C LEU A 180 4.89 6.51 -0.03
N ASP A 181 4.26 7.59 0.44
CA ASP A 181 4.95 8.72 1.07
C ASP A 181 4.36 9.06 2.44
N GLY A 182 5.07 8.63 3.47
CA GLY A 182 4.61 8.59 4.86
C GLY A 182 4.25 7.16 5.27
N GLY A 183 3.30 7.07 6.20
CA GLY A 183 2.94 5.79 6.82
C GLY A 183 3.95 5.37 7.89
N GLY A 184 3.43 5.09 9.06
CA GLY A 184 4.17 4.60 10.23
C GLY A 184 3.28 3.81 11.18
N GLY A 185 1.96 3.99 11.04
CA GLY A 185 0.90 3.30 11.73
C GLY A 185 0.94 3.43 13.26
N PRO A 186 -0.15 3.07 13.93
CA PRO A 186 -0.08 2.74 15.34
C PRO A 186 0.76 1.47 15.56
N PHE A 187 1.50 1.44 16.67
CA PHE A 187 2.26 0.27 17.14
C PHE A 187 3.43 -0.20 16.26
N GLY A 188 3.88 0.61 15.30
CA GLY A 188 5.09 0.35 14.52
C GLY A 188 4.86 -0.40 13.23
N PHE A 189 3.61 -0.68 12.84
CA PHE A 189 3.29 -1.19 11.51
C PHE A 189 3.30 -0.04 10.49
N GLY A 190 4.40 0.13 9.77
CA GLY A 190 4.53 1.15 8.72
C GLY A 190 4.00 0.70 7.38
N SER A 191 4.55 1.30 6.32
CA SER A 191 4.11 1.12 4.93
C SER A 191 4.56 -0.23 4.35
N ASP A 192 3.72 -0.84 3.53
CA ASP A 192 3.96 -2.08 2.79
C ASP A 192 3.73 -1.82 1.29
N GLY A 193 4.76 -2.01 0.46
CA GLY A 193 4.67 -1.87 -1.00
C GLY A 193 3.81 -2.99 -1.58
N GLY A 194 4.23 -4.23 -1.40
CA GLY A 194 3.57 -5.40 -1.95
C GLY A 194 4.33 -5.95 -3.15
N PRO A 195 3.68 -6.68 -4.07
CA PRO A 195 4.32 -7.10 -5.31
C PRO A 195 4.49 -5.97 -6.33
N GLY A 196 5.74 -5.69 -6.72
CA GLY A 196 6.11 -4.71 -7.76
C GLY A 196 7.39 -3.98 -7.40
N ASP A 197 7.88 -3.07 -8.27
CA ASP A 197 9.07 -2.27 -7.95
C ASP A 197 8.63 -0.96 -7.26
N ASP A 198 8.57 -0.95 -5.93
CA ASP A 198 7.94 0.10 -5.14
C ASP A 198 8.89 1.20 -4.68
N THR A 199 8.32 2.37 -4.36
CA THR A 199 9.05 3.47 -3.73
C THR A 199 8.35 3.92 -2.46
N LEU A 200 8.98 3.66 -1.32
CA LEU A 200 8.51 4.04 0.01
C LEU A 200 9.40 5.16 0.57
N THR A 201 8.83 6.34 0.83
CA THR A 201 9.56 7.48 1.38
C THR A 201 8.96 7.98 2.68
N ARG A 202 9.81 8.47 3.58
CA ARG A 202 9.41 8.94 4.93
C ARG A 202 8.62 7.85 5.68
N CYS A 203 8.98 6.60 5.45
CA CYS A 203 8.29 5.49 6.07
C CYS A 203 8.81 5.38 7.52
N GLY A 204 7.89 5.38 8.48
CA GLY A 204 8.21 5.39 9.91
C GLY A 204 8.18 3.99 10.50
N GLN A 205 9.03 3.72 11.49
CA GLN A 205 9.07 2.46 12.22
C GLN A 205 9.37 1.27 11.27
N ASP A 206 8.48 0.28 11.13
CA ASP A 206 8.70 -0.91 10.27
C ASP A 206 8.13 -0.72 8.86
N CYS A 207 8.97 -0.81 7.82
CA CYS A 207 8.54 -0.72 6.43
C CYS A 207 8.90 -1.97 5.64
N PHE A 208 8.05 -2.35 4.69
CA PHE A 208 8.22 -3.54 3.85
C PHE A 208 8.12 -3.13 2.38
N GLY A 209 9.15 -3.46 1.59
CA GLY A 209 9.11 -3.35 0.14
C GLY A 209 8.18 -4.41 -0.42
N GLY A 210 8.53 -5.68 -0.18
CA GLY A 210 7.80 -6.82 -0.69
C GLY A 210 8.54 -7.46 -1.85
N PRO A 211 7.88 -8.32 -2.65
CA PRO A 211 8.51 -8.91 -3.82
C PRO A 211 8.72 -7.88 -4.95
N GLY A 212 9.97 -7.63 -5.33
CA GLY A 212 10.34 -6.66 -6.35
C GLY A 212 11.66 -5.98 -6.04
N ASN A 213 12.06 -5.00 -6.86
CA ASN A 213 13.26 -4.19 -6.58
C ASN A 213 12.82 -2.82 -6.09
N ASP A 214 12.78 -2.68 -4.77
CA ASP A 214 12.18 -1.57 -4.06
C ASP A 214 13.20 -0.52 -3.66
N ALA A 215 12.70 0.69 -3.44
CA ALA A 215 13.45 1.80 -2.87
C ALA A 215 12.78 2.30 -1.59
N LEU A 216 13.37 1.99 -0.43
CA LEU A 216 12.86 2.40 0.87
C LEU A 216 13.75 3.48 1.49
N THR A 217 13.13 4.51 2.02
CA THR A 217 13.79 5.57 2.79
C THR A 217 13.01 5.83 4.08
N GLY A 218 13.70 5.63 5.20
CA GLY A 218 13.20 5.90 6.55
C GLY A 218 13.11 7.39 6.87
N THR A 219 13.23 7.72 8.15
CA THR A 219 13.10 9.07 8.71
C THR A 219 14.34 9.44 9.53
N ASP A 220 14.21 10.40 10.46
CA ASP A 220 15.27 10.73 11.43
C ASP A 220 15.08 9.97 12.77
N GLU A 221 14.16 9.00 12.80
CA GLU A 221 13.84 8.14 13.94
C GLU A 221 14.33 6.71 13.70
N ASP A 222 14.44 5.91 14.75
CA ASP A 222 14.80 4.48 14.63
C ASP A 222 13.80 3.74 13.72
N ASN A 223 14.30 3.22 12.60
CA ASN A 223 13.52 2.52 11.58
C ASN A 223 13.92 1.04 11.47
N THR A 224 12.97 0.19 11.08
CA THR A 224 13.22 -1.17 10.58
C THR A 224 12.80 -1.24 9.11
N LEU A 225 13.75 -1.42 8.21
CA LEU A 225 13.46 -1.50 6.77
C LEU A 225 13.67 -2.93 6.27
N HIS A 226 12.68 -3.45 5.57
CA HIS A 226 12.70 -4.76 4.94
C HIS A 226 12.53 -4.61 3.43
N GLY A 227 13.55 -5.00 2.68
CA GLY A 227 13.36 -5.35 1.27
C GLY A 227 12.68 -6.71 1.14
N ASP A 228 13.06 -7.49 0.13
CA ASP A 228 12.93 -8.95 0.05
C ASP A 228 13.81 -9.51 -1.07
N ASP A 229 13.90 -8.79 -2.19
CA ASP A 229 14.70 -9.12 -3.38
C ASP A 229 15.78 -8.01 -3.63
N GLY A 230 15.94 -7.47 -4.84
CA GLY A 230 17.08 -6.61 -5.18
C GLY A 230 16.90 -5.12 -4.82
N ASP A 231 17.16 -4.74 -3.56
CA ASP A 231 16.61 -3.50 -3.01
C ASP A 231 17.63 -2.38 -2.75
N ILE A 232 17.10 -1.16 -2.59
CA ILE A 232 17.85 0.01 -2.11
C ILE A 232 17.21 0.53 -0.83
N LEU A 233 17.91 0.38 0.30
CA LEU A 233 17.43 0.78 1.62
C LEU A 233 18.27 1.92 2.19
N ARG A 234 17.59 2.94 2.74
CA ARG A 234 18.21 4.09 3.42
C ARG A 234 17.56 4.31 4.78
N GLY A 235 18.30 4.08 5.86
CA GLY A 235 17.83 4.25 7.24
C GLY A 235 17.47 5.71 7.54
N GLY A 236 18.45 6.60 7.33
CA GLY A 236 18.28 8.03 7.52
C GLY A 236 19.00 8.49 8.78
N GLY A 237 18.28 9.06 9.73
CA GLY A 237 18.80 9.29 11.07
C GLY A 237 18.19 8.29 12.04
N GLY A 238 18.91 7.89 13.08
CA GLY A 238 18.37 6.97 14.09
C GLY A 238 19.28 5.79 14.34
N ALA A 239 18.85 4.85 15.18
CA ALA A 239 19.50 3.55 15.29
C ALA A 239 18.70 2.55 14.45
N ASP A 240 19.04 2.45 13.16
CA ASP A 240 18.21 1.75 12.19
C ASP A 240 18.57 0.28 12.06
N VAL A 241 17.61 -0.52 11.60
CA VAL A 241 17.80 -1.92 11.25
C VAL A 241 17.35 -2.17 9.82
N LEU A 242 18.30 -2.49 8.94
CA LEU A 242 18.04 -2.72 7.52
C LEU A 242 18.25 -4.19 7.19
N TYR A 243 17.27 -4.80 6.52
CA TYR A 243 17.33 -6.15 5.96
C TYR A 243 17.14 -6.06 4.45
N GLY A 244 18.19 -6.37 3.69
CA GLY A 244 18.14 -6.44 2.22
C GLY A 244 17.24 -7.60 1.78
N GLY A 245 17.77 -8.82 1.74
CA GLY A 245 16.92 -9.99 1.57
C GLY A 245 17.59 -11.06 0.72
N ARG A 246 16.99 -11.33 -0.43
CA ARG A 246 17.55 -12.18 -1.49
C ARG A 246 18.08 -11.25 -2.57
N ASP A 247 18.90 -11.77 -3.47
CA ASP A 247 19.46 -10.98 -4.58
C ASP A 247 20.35 -9.82 -4.10
N ASP A 248 20.84 -9.00 -5.03
CA ASP A 248 21.96 -8.08 -4.77
C ASP A 248 21.44 -6.73 -4.23
N ASP A 249 21.72 -6.44 -2.96
CA ASP A 249 21.17 -5.27 -2.26
C ASP A 249 22.13 -4.07 -2.10
N GLN A 250 21.57 -2.87 -1.92
CA GLN A 250 22.28 -1.65 -1.49
C GLN A 250 21.69 -1.07 -0.21
N LEU A 251 22.42 -1.17 0.90
CA LEU A 251 21.97 -0.73 2.22
C LEU A 251 22.80 0.45 2.72
N HIS A 252 22.15 1.53 3.12
CA HIS A 252 22.76 2.70 3.73
C HIS A 252 22.15 2.96 5.11
N GLY A 253 22.92 2.81 6.19
CA GLY A 253 22.48 3.17 7.55
C GLY A 253 22.34 4.68 7.70
N GLU A 254 23.31 5.42 7.17
CA GLU A 254 23.39 6.88 7.20
C GLU A 254 23.83 7.44 8.55
N ALA A 255 22.97 7.99 9.41
CA ALA A 255 23.39 8.65 10.64
C ALA A 255 22.83 7.96 11.90
N GLY A 256 23.72 7.39 12.70
CA GLY A 256 23.42 6.85 14.02
C GLY A 256 24.10 5.51 14.25
N ASN A 257 23.52 4.60 15.03
CA ASN A 257 24.17 3.32 15.31
C ASN A 257 23.33 2.19 14.71
N ASP A 258 23.68 1.84 13.48
CA ASP A 258 22.80 1.05 12.63
C ASP A 258 23.18 -0.42 12.61
N THR A 259 22.23 -1.26 12.23
CA THR A 259 22.43 -2.68 11.97
C THR A 259 21.97 -3.03 10.57
N LEU A 260 22.91 -3.39 9.71
CA LEU A 260 22.65 -3.71 8.30
C LEU A 260 22.90 -5.20 8.04
N TRP A 261 21.88 -5.86 7.49
CA TRP A 261 21.91 -7.26 7.07
C TRP A 261 21.63 -7.34 5.57
N GLY A 262 22.67 -7.59 4.76
CA GLY A 262 22.49 -7.83 3.31
C GLY A 262 21.82 -9.18 3.02
N ASN A 263 21.93 -10.13 3.96
CA ASN A 263 21.39 -11.48 3.80
C ASN A 263 22.02 -12.23 2.63
N SER A 264 21.30 -12.63 1.58
CA SER A 264 21.85 -13.48 0.51
C SER A 264 21.90 -12.74 -0.81
N GLY A 265 23.09 -12.58 -1.38
CA GLY A 265 23.30 -11.72 -2.55
C GLY A 265 24.75 -11.27 -2.61
N ASP A 266 25.16 -10.64 -3.71
CA ASP A 266 26.38 -9.85 -3.75
C ASP A 266 26.04 -8.40 -3.32
N ASP A 267 26.04 -8.13 -2.01
CA ASP A 267 25.50 -6.90 -1.42
C ASP A 267 26.53 -5.78 -1.23
N VAL A 268 26.05 -4.54 -1.19
CA VAL A 268 26.84 -3.37 -0.78
C VAL A 268 26.21 -2.67 0.43
N LEU A 269 26.95 -2.62 1.54
CA LEU A 269 26.50 -2.04 2.80
C LEU A 269 27.38 -0.86 3.20
N TRP A 270 26.76 0.28 3.49
CA TRP A 270 27.39 1.46 4.07
C TRP A 270 26.77 1.76 5.43
N GLY A 271 27.54 1.62 6.51
CA GLY A 271 27.07 1.96 7.86
C GLY A 271 26.82 3.46 7.98
N GLY A 272 27.81 4.27 7.63
CA GLY A 272 27.72 5.72 7.72
C GLY A 272 28.27 6.24 9.05
N GLN A 273 27.68 7.32 9.57
CA GLN A 273 28.14 7.98 10.78
C GLN A 273 27.67 7.25 12.03
N GLY A 274 28.58 6.56 12.71
CA GLY A 274 28.39 6.09 14.08
C GLY A 274 29.03 4.74 14.31
N THR A 275 28.49 3.96 15.24
CA THR A 275 29.01 2.62 15.55
C THR A 275 28.05 1.58 15.01
N ASP A 276 28.32 1.14 13.79
CA ASP A 276 27.38 0.28 13.05
C ASP A 276 27.81 -1.18 13.05
N LYS A 277 26.83 -2.05 12.79
CA LYS A 277 26.99 -3.48 12.65
C LYS A 277 26.57 -3.90 11.25
N LEU A 278 27.54 -4.30 10.43
CA LEU A 278 27.31 -4.71 9.05
C LEU A 278 27.53 -6.22 8.89
N SER A 279 26.62 -6.89 8.20
CA SER A 279 26.74 -8.31 7.85
C SER A 279 26.08 -8.58 6.49
N GLY A 280 26.89 -8.74 5.44
CA GLY A 280 26.38 -9.10 4.11
C GLY A 280 25.97 -10.57 3.93
N GLY A 281 26.12 -11.45 4.93
CA GLY A 281 25.70 -12.85 4.78
C GLY A 281 26.39 -13.62 3.61
N PRO A 282 25.73 -14.64 3.01
CA PRO A 282 26.28 -15.38 1.88
C PRO A 282 26.36 -14.57 0.58
N GLY A 283 27.55 -14.54 -0.04
CA GLY A 283 27.80 -13.89 -1.34
C GLY A 283 29.12 -13.14 -1.33
N ARG A 284 29.36 -12.30 -2.33
CA ARG A 284 30.54 -11.43 -2.42
C ARG A 284 30.15 -10.00 -2.10
N ASN A 285 30.36 -9.63 -0.84
CA ASN A 285 29.82 -8.40 -0.30
C ASN A 285 30.89 -7.32 -0.10
N GLU A 286 30.49 -6.07 -0.28
CA GLU A 286 31.26 -4.87 -0.01
C GLU A 286 30.71 -4.18 1.24
N LEU A 287 31.53 -4.04 2.28
CA LEU A 287 31.12 -3.46 3.58
C LEU A 287 31.97 -2.21 3.87
N HIS A 288 31.32 -1.08 4.09
CA HIS A 288 31.95 0.22 4.33
C HIS A 288 31.51 0.81 5.68
N GLN A 289 32.48 1.09 6.54
CA GLN A 289 32.29 1.80 7.81
C GLN A 289 33.16 3.06 7.82
N ASP A 290 32.55 4.21 8.12
CA ASP A 290 33.24 5.51 8.23
C ASP A 290 33.78 5.78 9.66
#